data_AF-A0A7Y2U6V6-F1
#
_entry.id   AF-A0A7Y2U6V6-F1
#
_cell.length_a   1.000
_cell.length_b   1.000
_cell.length_c   1.000
_cell.angle_alpha   90.00
_cell.angle_beta   90.00
_cell.angle_gamma   90.00
#
_symmetry.space_group_name_H-M   'P 1'
#
loop_
_entity.id
_entity.type
_entity.pdbx_description
1 polymer ?
#
loop_
_entity_poly.entity_id
_entity_poly.type
_entity_poly.pdbx_seq_one_letter_code
_entity_poly.pdbx_strand_id
1 'polypeptide(L)'
;MRSLAIGHDGALWVGGNFYSYNGASSRPIVKLVGGTSAYDIWVQTQFTAAEITAGDADADEDPDGDGMINLAEMAMGTSPTVANSDPVFAISKNGGVTLHNTGGQNYLQITLDKTSLEKGAWFLAQFSSDLQIWSPASPTPAANASYEVIENSATNFIVRDKTPISTSAPRFGRVMVKLPE
;
A
#
# COMPACT_ATOMS: atom_id res chain seq x y z
N MET A 1 -32.37 -4.56 7.62
CA MET A 1 -31.67 -5.35 8.66
C MET A 1 -30.55 -4.48 9.22
N ARG A 2 -30.48 -4.32 10.55
CA ARG A 2 -29.39 -3.57 11.23
C ARG A 2 -28.31 -4.61 11.54
N SER A 3 -27.10 -4.46 11.02
CA SER A 3 -26.03 -5.43 11.24
C SER A 3 -24.95 -4.82 12.13
N LEU A 4 -24.57 -5.56 13.17
CA LEU A 4 -23.42 -5.26 14.02
C LEU A 4 -22.41 -6.38 13.82
N ALA A 5 -21.14 -6.04 13.59
CA ALA A 5 -20.07 -7.02 13.44
C ALA A 5 -18.82 -6.55 14.18
N ILE A 6 -18.12 -7.50 14.80
CA ILE A 6 -16.77 -7.28 15.33
C ILE A 6 -15.81 -7.71 14.23
N GLY A 7 -14.90 -6.82 13.84
CA GLY A 7 -13.83 -7.10 12.90
C GLY A 7 -12.73 -7.96 13.54
N HIS A 8 -11.93 -8.60 12.72
CA HIS A 8 -10.75 -9.36 13.20
C HIS A 8 -9.70 -8.47 13.88
N ASP A 9 -9.77 -7.15 13.65
CA ASP A 9 -8.98 -6.10 14.29
C ASP A 9 -9.57 -5.65 15.64
N GLY A 10 -10.67 -6.26 16.10
CA GLY A 10 -11.42 -5.83 17.28
C GLY A 10 -12.31 -4.61 17.04
N ALA A 11 -12.38 -4.09 15.81
CA ALA A 11 -13.22 -2.94 15.51
C ALA A 11 -14.70 -3.29 15.53
N LEU A 12 -15.52 -2.36 16.01
CA LEU A 12 -16.97 -2.50 15.93
C LEU A 12 -17.49 -1.81 14.66
N TRP A 13 -18.05 -2.61 13.74
CA TRP A 13 -18.65 -2.15 12.50
C TRP A 13 -20.18 -2.15 12.60
N VAL A 14 -20.78 -1.05 12.15
CA VAL A 14 -22.24 -0.90 12.06
C VAL A 14 -22.63 -0.72 10.61
N GLY A 15 -23.48 -1.61 10.11
CA GLY A 15 -24.09 -1.54 8.78
C GLY A 15 -25.58 -1.20 8.88
N GLY A 16 -26.05 -0.23 8.09
CA GLY A 16 -27.45 0.17 8.13
C GLY A 16 -27.83 1.23 7.10
N ASN A 17 -29.11 1.63 7.10
CA ASN A 17 -29.62 2.67 6.21
C ASN A 17 -29.41 4.06 6.83
N PHE A 18 -28.15 4.47 6.98
CA PHE A 18 -27.77 5.83 7.37
C PHE A 18 -26.84 6.39 6.30
N TYR A 19 -27.08 7.63 5.89
CA TYR A 19 -26.28 8.34 4.88
C TYR A 19 -25.56 9.54 5.47
N SER A 20 -25.68 9.74 6.79
CA SER A 20 -24.98 10.80 7.51
C SER A 20 -24.64 10.37 8.94
N TYR A 21 -23.51 10.88 9.44
CA TYR A 21 -23.05 10.73 10.82
C TYR A 21 -22.42 12.06 11.26
N ASN A 22 -22.84 12.62 12.40
CA ASN A 22 -22.39 13.94 12.89
C ASN A 22 -22.43 15.06 11.83
N GLY A 23 -23.44 15.05 10.95
CA GLY A 23 -23.61 16.07 9.90
C GLY A 23 -22.74 15.86 8.65
N ALA A 24 -21.85 14.87 8.63
CA ALA A 24 -21.08 14.48 7.45
C ALA A 24 -21.76 13.35 6.69
N SER A 25 -21.69 13.37 5.35
CA SER A 25 -22.13 12.25 4.52
C SER A 25 -21.29 11.02 4.82
N SER A 26 -21.93 9.86 4.98
CA SER A 26 -21.24 8.61 5.24
C SER A 26 -21.80 7.48 4.38
N ARG A 27 -20.94 6.50 4.09
CA ARG A 27 -21.37 5.24 3.50
C ARG A 27 -22.23 4.48 4.54
N PRO A 28 -23.14 3.59 4.13
CA PRO A 28 -24.01 2.81 5.04
C PRO A 28 -23.28 1.79 5.93
N ILE A 29 -21.96 1.94 6.08
CA ILE A 29 -21.07 1.16 6.95
C ILE A 29 -20.16 2.17 7.65
N VAL A 30 -20.15 2.17 8.99
CA VAL A 30 -19.31 3.03 9.84
C VAL A 30 -18.59 2.17 10.87
N LYS A 31 -17.30 2.46 11.11
CA LYS A 31 -16.50 1.93 12.22
C LYS A 31 -16.75 2.82 13.45
N LEU A 32 -17.27 2.23 14.54
CA LEU A 32 -17.69 2.94 15.74
C LEU A 32 -16.61 2.96 16.84
N VAL A 33 -15.75 1.94 16.87
CA VAL A 33 -14.62 1.84 17.82
C VAL A 33 -13.37 1.43 17.04
N GLY A 34 -12.24 2.10 17.34
CA GLY A 34 -10.93 1.75 16.80
C GLY A 34 -10.53 0.35 17.22
N GLY A 35 -10.25 -0.51 16.25
CA GLY A 35 -9.51 -1.76 16.46
C GLY A 35 -8.01 -1.51 16.44
N THR A 36 -7.22 -2.46 16.92
CA THR A 36 -5.75 -2.44 16.80
C THR A 36 -5.39 -2.38 15.31
N SER A 37 -4.48 -1.48 14.92
CA SER A 37 -4.12 -1.37 13.50
C SER A 37 -3.41 -2.65 13.04
N ALA A 38 -3.47 -2.95 11.74
CA ALA A 38 -2.76 -4.11 11.21
C ALA A 38 -1.24 -4.01 11.49
N TYR A 39 -0.70 -2.79 11.47
CA TYR A 39 0.69 -2.53 11.82
C TYR A 39 0.98 -2.81 13.29
N ASP A 40 0.13 -2.38 14.21
CA ASP A 40 0.33 -2.67 15.64
C ASP A 40 0.25 -4.19 15.93
N ILE A 41 -0.64 -4.91 15.23
CA ILE A 41 -0.69 -6.38 15.31
C ILE A 41 0.62 -6.97 14.80
N TRP A 42 1.09 -6.52 13.64
CA TRP A 42 2.34 -7.00 13.04
C TRP A 42 3.54 -6.70 13.96
N VAL A 43 3.62 -5.50 14.53
CA VAL A 43 4.66 -5.10 15.51
C VAL A 43 4.70 -6.07 16.69
N GLN A 44 3.55 -6.41 17.27
CA GLN A 44 3.47 -7.36 18.38
C GLN A 44 3.91 -8.79 18.01
N THR A 45 3.92 -9.13 16.72
CA THR A 45 4.39 -10.44 16.24
C THR A 45 5.86 -10.46 15.85
N GLN A 46 6.41 -9.33 15.38
CA GLN A 46 7.78 -9.27 14.87
C GLN A 46 8.78 -8.81 15.92
N PHE A 47 8.35 -8.03 16.92
CA PHE A 47 9.24 -7.41 17.90
C PHE A 47 8.95 -7.88 19.32
N THR A 48 10.01 -7.93 20.12
CA THR A 48 9.95 -8.07 21.56
C THR A 48 9.54 -6.76 22.22
N ALA A 49 9.07 -6.83 23.47
CA ALA A 49 8.72 -5.63 24.24
C ALA A 49 9.91 -4.66 24.45
N ALA A 50 11.15 -5.18 24.46
CA ALA A 50 12.34 -4.37 24.62
C ALA A 50 12.63 -3.56 23.35
N GLU A 51 12.55 -4.18 22.18
CA GLU A 51 12.74 -3.53 20.87
C GLU A 51 11.65 -2.48 20.62
N ILE A 52 10.39 -2.79 20.95
CA ILE A 52 9.29 -1.81 20.90
C ILE A 52 9.58 -0.60 21.80
N THR A 53 10.12 -0.83 23.00
CA THR A 53 10.46 0.26 23.93
C THR A 53 11.66 1.08 23.46
N ALA A 54 12.58 0.46 22.70
CA ALA A 54 13.75 1.12 22.13
C ALA A 54 13.39 2.02 20.92
N GLY A 55 12.20 1.85 20.34
CA GLY A 55 11.76 2.55 19.13
C GLY A 55 12.02 1.78 17.84
N ASP A 56 12.64 0.60 17.93
CA ASP A 56 13.00 -0.21 16.76
C ASP A 56 11.77 -0.65 15.94
N ALA A 57 10.58 -0.65 16.54
CA ALA A 57 9.34 -1.02 15.87
C ALA A 57 8.63 0.14 15.14
N ASP A 58 9.21 1.35 15.13
CA ASP A 58 8.62 2.50 14.46
C ASP A 58 8.55 2.27 12.93
N ALA A 59 7.46 2.74 12.30
CA ALA A 59 7.14 2.42 10.89
C ALA A 59 8.21 2.82 9.87
N ASP A 60 9.00 3.84 10.20
CA ASP A 60 10.05 4.42 9.34
C ASP A 60 11.47 3.96 9.75
N GLU A 61 11.61 3.09 10.74
CA GLU A 61 12.90 2.54 11.17
C GLU A 61 13.28 1.30 10.37
N ASP A 62 14.59 1.03 10.30
CA ASP A 62 15.24 -0.10 9.65
C ASP A 62 16.22 -0.75 10.66
N PRO A 63 15.72 -1.60 11.58
CA PRO A 63 16.51 -2.09 12.71
C PRO A 63 17.61 -3.08 12.32
N ASP A 64 17.39 -3.85 11.24
CA ASP A 64 18.36 -4.83 10.76
C ASP A 64 19.32 -4.29 9.70
N GLY A 65 19.05 -3.10 9.17
CA GLY A 65 19.95 -2.31 8.35
C GLY A 65 20.08 -2.81 6.92
N ASP A 66 19.05 -3.47 6.38
CA ASP A 66 19.05 -3.95 5.00
C ASP A 66 18.48 -2.96 3.97
N GLY A 67 18.05 -1.79 4.44
CA GLY A 67 17.52 -0.70 3.64
C GLY A 67 16.01 -0.75 3.44
N MET A 68 15.30 -1.68 4.09
CA MET A 68 13.85 -1.74 4.12
C MET A 68 13.34 -1.28 5.49
N ILE A 69 12.50 -0.24 5.49
CA ILE A 69 11.84 0.20 6.72
C ILE A 69 10.72 -0.76 7.11
N ASN A 70 10.39 -0.82 8.40
CA ASN A 70 9.37 -1.71 8.98
C ASN A 70 8.02 -1.69 8.26
N LEU A 71 7.52 -0.51 7.84
CA LEU A 71 6.27 -0.43 7.08
C LEU A 71 6.36 -1.14 5.72
N ALA A 72 7.50 -0.99 5.06
CA ALA A 72 7.76 -1.63 3.77
C ALA A 72 7.84 -3.14 3.98
N GLU A 73 8.52 -3.59 5.04
CA GLU A 73 8.66 -5.00 5.38
C GLU A 73 7.36 -5.67 5.77
N MET A 74 6.52 -5.02 6.59
CA MET A 74 5.16 -5.49 6.83
C MET A 74 4.45 -5.67 5.50
N ALA A 75 4.39 -4.62 4.68
CA ALA A 75 3.69 -4.68 3.40
C ALA A 75 4.28 -5.71 2.43
N MET A 76 5.53 -6.12 2.60
CA MET A 76 6.21 -7.12 1.78
C MET A 76 6.23 -8.52 2.38
N GLY A 77 5.86 -8.69 3.65
CA GLY A 77 5.96 -9.95 4.38
C GLY A 77 7.40 -10.38 4.65
N THR A 78 8.34 -9.44 4.77
CA THR A 78 9.73 -9.69 5.19
C THR A 78 9.88 -9.54 6.71
N SER A 79 11.09 -9.78 7.22
CA SER A 79 11.37 -9.85 8.65
C SER A 79 12.23 -8.66 9.10
N PRO A 80 11.75 -7.80 10.01
CA PRO A 80 12.42 -6.55 10.40
C PRO A 80 13.60 -6.68 11.35
N THR A 81 14.06 -7.91 11.55
CA THR A 81 15.13 -8.28 12.46
C THR A 81 16.15 -9.19 11.77
N VAL A 82 16.01 -9.42 10.46
CA VAL A 82 16.83 -10.35 9.67
C VAL A 82 17.21 -9.69 8.35
N ALA A 83 18.40 -9.11 8.34
CA ALA A 83 18.96 -8.46 7.16
C ALA A 83 19.06 -9.40 5.94
N ASN A 84 18.86 -8.84 4.75
CA ASN A 84 18.86 -9.55 3.46
C ASN A 84 17.76 -10.61 3.35
N SER A 85 16.61 -10.35 3.98
CA SER A 85 15.38 -11.05 3.62
C SER A 85 15.12 -10.77 2.14
N ASP A 86 15.28 -11.76 1.26
CA ASP A 86 15.13 -11.61 -0.20
C ASP A 86 13.90 -10.72 -0.50
N PRO A 87 14.09 -9.45 -0.88
CA PRO A 87 12.97 -8.56 -1.01
C PRO A 87 12.14 -9.08 -2.18
N VAL A 88 10.83 -9.20 -1.99
CA VAL A 88 9.84 -9.50 -3.05
C VAL A 88 9.75 -8.33 -4.06
N PHE A 89 10.82 -7.54 -4.21
CA PHE A 89 11.02 -6.51 -5.22
C PHE A 89 11.48 -7.04 -6.57
N ALA A 90 11.83 -8.32 -6.67
CA ALA A 90 11.37 -9.02 -7.86
C ALA A 90 9.86 -9.02 -7.72
N ILE A 91 9.20 -7.94 -8.21
CA ILE A 91 8.10 -8.07 -9.16
C ILE A 91 7.70 -9.54 -9.17
N SER A 92 6.77 -9.94 -8.29
CA SER A 92 6.63 -11.36 -7.89
C SER A 92 6.60 -12.26 -9.12
N LYS A 93 6.72 -13.58 -8.98
CA LYS A 93 6.51 -14.51 -10.10
C LYS A 93 5.32 -14.14 -11.01
N ASN A 94 4.29 -13.46 -10.48
CA ASN A 94 3.15 -12.91 -11.21
C ASN A 94 3.07 -11.37 -11.28
N GLY A 95 3.97 -10.65 -10.62
CA GLY A 95 4.15 -9.20 -10.78
C GLY A 95 4.80 -8.83 -12.12
N GLY A 96 4.84 -7.53 -12.43
CA GLY A 96 5.53 -7.04 -13.63
C GLY A 96 5.93 -5.57 -13.56
N VAL A 97 7.04 -5.21 -14.20
CA VAL A 97 7.17 -3.91 -14.87
C VAL A 97 7.14 -4.20 -16.36
N THR A 98 6.12 -3.67 -17.04
CA THR A 98 5.85 -3.99 -18.45
C THR A 98 5.55 -2.74 -19.25
N LEU A 99 5.69 -2.84 -20.57
CA LEU A 99 5.19 -1.83 -21.50
C LEU A 99 3.81 -2.25 -21.99
N HIS A 100 2.83 -1.39 -21.78
CA HIS A 100 1.49 -1.60 -22.31
C HIS A 100 1.26 -0.72 -23.54
N ASN A 101 0.98 -1.32 -24.69
CA ASN A 101 0.67 -0.58 -25.91
C ASN A 101 -0.83 -0.24 -25.98
N THR A 102 -1.16 1.04 -26.08
CA THR A 102 -2.53 1.50 -26.31
C THR A 102 -2.50 2.66 -27.30
N GLY A 103 -3.32 2.60 -28.35
CA GLY A 103 -3.36 3.67 -29.36
C GLY A 103 -2.03 3.90 -30.07
N GLY A 104 -1.20 2.85 -30.23
CA GLY A 104 0.11 2.94 -30.88
C GLY A 104 1.22 3.51 -30.00
N GLN A 105 0.95 3.83 -28.73
CA GLN A 105 1.94 4.36 -27.78
C GLN A 105 2.19 3.36 -26.65
N ASN A 106 3.42 3.30 -26.15
CA ASN A 106 3.80 2.44 -25.04
C ASN A 106 3.75 3.22 -23.72
N TYR A 107 3.12 2.63 -22.71
CA TYR A 107 2.98 3.20 -21.37
C TYR A 107 3.63 2.28 -20.34
N LEU A 108 4.25 2.85 -19.32
CA LEU A 108 4.82 2.07 -18.22
C LEU A 108 3.69 1.51 -17.35
N GLN A 109 3.68 0.20 -17.12
CA GLN A 109 2.74 -0.46 -16.23
C GLN A 109 3.47 -1.24 -15.15
N ILE A 110 3.04 -1.07 -13.90
CA ILE A 110 3.51 -1.82 -12.73
C ILE A 110 2.39 -2.74 -12.27
N THR A 111 2.74 -4.00 -12.00
CA THR A 111 1.89 -5.03 -11.43
C THR A 111 2.56 -5.52 -10.16
N LEU A 112 1.92 -5.27 -9.02
CA LEU A 112 2.29 -5.82 -7.73
C LEU A 112 1.36 -6.98 -7.40
N ASP A 113 1.93 -8.16 -7.18
CA ASP A 113 1.22 -9.31 -6.63
C ASP A 113 1.12 -9.15 -5.10
N LYS A 114 -0.10 -9.17 -4.59
CA LYS A 114 -0.45 -8.98 -3.18
C LYS A 114 -0.80 -10.30 -2.48
N THR A 115 -0.71 -11.44 -3.18
CA THR A 115 -1.20 -12.73 -2.67
C THR A 115 -0.46 -13.21 -1.41
N SER A 116 0.83 -12.92 -1.30
CA SER A 116 1.68 -13.26 -0.15
C SER A 116 2.00 -12.07 0.75
N LEU A 117 1.44 -10.90 0.47
CA LEU A 117 1.73 -9.68 1.22
C LEU A 117 0.86 -9.58 2.47
N GLU A 118 1.42 -9.09 3.58
CA GLU A 118 0.61 -8.85 4.77
C GLU A 118 -0.45 -7.77 4.49
N LYS A 119 -1.62 -7.98 5.08
CA LYS A 119 -2.76 -7.10 4.87
C LYS A 119 -2.64 -5.85 5.73
N GLY A 120 -3.33 -4.81 5.31
CA GLY A 120 -3.50 -3.61 6.11
C GLY A 120 -2.53 -2.48 5.79
N ALA A 121 -1.77 -2.58 4.71
CA ALA A 121 -1.12 -1.44 4.08
C ALA A 121 -1.88 -0.95 2.83
N TRP A 122 -1.80 0.33 2.53
CA TRP A 122 -2.23 0.94 1.28
C TRP A 122 -1.07 1.01 0.29
N PHE A 123 -1.31 0.47 -0.89
CA PHE A 123 -0.38 0.58 -2.02
C PHE A 123 -0.78 1.73 -2.93
N LEU A 124 0.21 2.53 -3.29
CA LEU A 124 0.11 3.73 -4.08
C LEU A 124 1.22 3.71 -5.13
N ALA A 125 1.11 4.54 -6.15
CA ALA A 125 2.16 4.66 -7.16
C ALA A 125 2.54 6.11 -7.43
N GLN A 126 3.78 6.29 -7.89
CA GLN A 126 4.24 7.53 -8.45
C GLN A 126 5.06 7.25 -9.70
N PHE A 127 4.97 8.16 -10.66
CA PHE A 127 5.72 8.11 -11.89
C PHE A 127 6.55 9.38 -12.08
N SER A 128 7.68 9.25 -12.75
CA SER A 128 8.62 10.33 -12.98
C SER A 128 9.22 10.23 -14.38
N SER A 129 9.68 11.37 -14.92
CA SER A 129 10.50 11.43 -16.13
C SER A 129 11.99 11.65 -15.86
N ASP A 130 12.36 11.97 -14.63
CA ASP A 130 13.70 12.47 -14.28
C ASP A 130 14.27 11.92 -12.96
N LEU A 131 13.52 11.04 -12.27
CA LEU A 131 13.81 10.50 -10.93
C LEU A 131 13.84 11.56 -9.81
N GLN A 132 13.58 12.83 -10.12
CA GLN A 132 13.58 13.94 -9.15
C GLN A 132 12.15 14.34 -8.80
N ILE A 133 11.31 14.55 -9.82
CA ILE A 133 9.93 14.98 -9.67
C ILE A 133 9.02 13.75 -9.84
N TRP A 134 8.27 13.46 -8.78
CA TRP A 134 7.38 12.30 -8.71
C TRP A 134 5.92 12.75 -8.71
N SER A 135 5.11 12.16 -9.57
CA SER A 135 3.69 12.52 -9.74
C SER A 135 2.78 11.31 -9.56
N PRO A 136 1.67 11.45 -8.82
CA PRO A 136 1.29 12.63 -8.03
C PRO A 136 2.24 12.82 -6.84
N ALA A 137 2.45 14.04 -6.37
CA ALA A 137 3.33 14.30 -5.22
C ALA A 137 2.81 13.63 -3.92
N SER A 138 1.49 13.63 -3.74
CA SER A 138 0.80 13.03 -2.61
C SER A 138 -0.28 12.05 -3.12
N PRO A 139 0.08 10.81 -3.48
CA PRO A 139 -0.91 9.83 -3.94
C PRO A 139 -1.89 9.46 -2.82
N THR A 140 -3.12 9.12 -3.20
CA THR A 140 -4.17 8.60 -2.31
C THR A 140 -4.79 7.34 -2.90
N PRO A 141 -5.41 6.44 -2.11
CA PRO A 141 -6.02 5.23 -2.68
C PRO A 141 -7.22 5.51 -3.59
N ALA A 142 -7.90 6.65 -3.41
CA ALA A 142 -9.17 6.95 -4.07
C ALA A 142 -9.04 7.79 -5.35
N ALA A 143 -7.95 8.57 -5.51
CA ALA A 143 -7.79 9.45 -6.65
C ALA A 143 -6.32 9.71 -6.98
N ASN A 144 -5.93 9.45 -8.24
CA ASN A 144 -4.62 9.79 -8.78
C ASN A 144 -4.75 10.25 -10.23
N ALA A 145 -4.61 11.56 -10.48
CA ALA A 145 -4.79 12.11 -11.82
C ALA A 145 -3.70 11.63 -12.80
N SER A 146 -2.48 11.42 -12.30
CA SER A 146 -1.26 11.18 -13.08
C SER A 146 -1.10 9.75 -13.60
N TYR A 147 -1.84 8.79 -13.05
CA TYR A 147 -1.82 7.39 -13.47
C TYR A 147 -3.22 6.79 -13.44
N GLU A 148 -3.36 5.62 -14.01
CA GLU A 148 -4.58 4.83 -14.01
C GLU A 148 -4.41 3.62 -13.09
N VAL A 149 -5.41 3.35 -12.26
CA VAL A 149 -5.50 2.11 -11.49
C VAL A 149 -6.28 1.12 -12.33
N ILE A 150 -5.57 0.14 -12.90
CA ILE A 150 -6.16 -0.91 -13.73
C ILE A 150 -6.82 -1.97 -12.84
N GLU A 151 -6.17 -2.32 -11.74
CA GLU A 151 -6.70 -3.23 -10.73
C GLU A 151 -6.21 -2.81 -9.34
N ASN A 152 -7.11 -2.84 -8.36
CA ASN A 152 -6.75 -2.78 -6.94
C ASN A 152 -7.64 -3.77 -6.20
N SER A 153 -7.17 -5.01 -6.12
CA SER A 153 -7.85 -6.14 -5.50
C SER A 153 -7.08 -6.63 -4.27
N ALA A 154 -7.59 -7.69 -3.63
CA ALA A 154 -6.86 -8.35 -2.54
C ALA A 154 -5.57 -9.03 -3.03
N THR A 155 -5.48 -9.37 -4.32
CA THR A 155 -4.39 -10.17 -4.88
C THR A 155 -3.50 -9.38 -5.82
N ASN A 156 -3.95 -8.27 -6.39
CA ASN A 156 -3.13 -7.46 -7.29
C ASN A 156 -3.32 -5.97 -7.05
N PHE A 157 -2.26 -5.22 -7.28
CA PHE A 157 -2.30 -3.79 -7.51
C PHE A 157 -1.62 -3.48 -8.84
N ILE A 158 -2.41 -3.07 -9.83
CA ILE A 158 -1.96 -2.81 -11.19
C ILE A 158 -2.22 -1.35 -11.51
N VAL A 159 -1.14 -0.65 -11.87
CA VAL A 159 -1.18 0.77 -12.20
C VAL A 159 -0.43 1.04 -13.49
N ARG A 160 -0.91 2.02 -14.25
CA ARG A 160 -0.33 2.40 -15.54
C ARG A 160 -0.13 3.91 -15.59
N ASP A 161 1.07 4.34 -15.97
CA ASP A 161 1.34 5.74 -16.26
C ASP A 161 0.43 6.22 -17.40
N LYS A 162 -0.10 7.43 -17.30
CA LYS A 162 -0.85 8.07 -18.39
C LYS A 162 0.05 8.77 -19.40
N THR A 163 1.34 8.93 -19.07
CA THR A 163 2.33 9.52 -19.96
C THR A 163 3.03 8.42 -20.76
N PRO A 164 3.01 8.49 -22.10
CA PRO A 164 3.70 7.51 -22.92
C PRO A 164 5.22 7.63 -22.75
N ILE A 165 5.90 6.50 -22.88
CA ILE A 165 7.36 6.46 -22.95
C ILE A 165 7.80 6.94 -24.34
N SER A 166 8.84 7.77 -24.36
CA SER A 166 9.57 8.10 -25.58
C SER A 166 11.07 8.10 -25.32
N THR A 167 11.86 8.11 -26.40
CA THR A 167 13.32 8.18 -26.31
C THR A 167 13.83 9.48 -25.67
N SER A 168 13.03 10.56 -25.71
CA SER A 168 13.34 11.84 -25.08
C SER A 168 12.67 12.04 -23.72
N ALA A 169 11.80 11.12 -23.31
CA ALA A 169 11.06 11.17 -22.05
C ALA A 169 10.97 9.74 -21.47
N PRO A 170 12.07 9.24 -20.86
CA PRO A 170 12.01 7.97 -20.13
C PRO A 170 10.96 8.08 -19.03
N ARG A 171 10.35 6.95 -18.67
CA ARG A 171 9.40 6.88 -17.56
C ARG A 171 9.92 5.93 -16.51
N PHE A 172 9.87 6.39 -15.27
CA PHE A 172 10.21 5.63 -14.08
C PHE A 172 8.96 5.53 -13.22
N GLY A 173 8.80 4.42 -12.51
CA GLY A 173 7.69 4.25 -11.60
C GLY A 173 8.16 3.60 -10.31
N ARG A 174 7.52 3.99 -9.21
CA ARG A 174 7.71 3.39 -7.89
C ARG A 174 6.38 3.13 -7.23
N VAL A 175 6.34 2.08 -6.42
CA VAL A 175 5.23 1.81 -5.50
C VAL A 175 5.57 2.45 -4.16
N MET A 176 4.57 3.06 -3.55
CA MET A 176 4.65 3.64 -2.21
C MET A 176 3.71 2.86 -1.30
N VAL A 177 4.12 2.65 -0.05
CA VAL A 177 3.31 2.01 0.98
C VAL A 177 2.90 3.07 2.00
N LYS A 178 1.66 3.02 2.48
CA LYS A 178 1.17 3.85 3.59
C LYS A 178 0.32 3.03 4.54
N LEU A 179 0.28 3.44 5.80
CA LEU A 179 -0.75 2.98 6.72
C LEU A 179 -2.12 3.55 6.33
N PRO A 180 -3.22 2.79 6.49
CA PRO A 180 -4.57 3.30 6.37
C PRO A 180 -4.84 4.39 7.40
N GLU A 181 -5.46 5.49 6.98
CA GLU A 181 -5.97 6.56 7.84
C GLU A 181 -7.23 6.14 8.63
#